data_AF-A0A699WDR0-F1
#
_entry.id   AF-A0A699WDR0-F1
#
_cell.length_a   1.000
_cell.length_b   1.000
_cell.length_c   1.000
_cell.angle_alpha   90.00
_cell.angle_beta   90.00
_cell.angle_gamma   90.00
#
_symmetry.space_group_name_H-M   'P 1'
#
loop_
_entity.id
_entity.type
_entity.pdbx_description
1 polymer ?
#
loop_
_entity_poly.entity_id
_entity_poly.type
_entity_poly.pdbx_seq_one_letter_code
_entity_poly.pdbx_strand_id
1 'polypeptide(L)'
;MDWLTEHHATIDCRSYQVIFGDIHTHEFIYHGSLPGKSMQIISALQARTLLSHGCEGFLATIHDTTSKIPTIHDQPIVSEFPDVFPDELPGIPPVREVEFNIELIPRAEPISKAPYRMALVELKELKDQLQELLERGFIR
;
A
#
# COMPACT_ATOMS: atom_id res chain seq x y z
N MET A 1 -32.99 -7.24 -8.13
CA MET A 1 -33.02 -8.00 -6.87
C MET A 1 -32.38 -7.12 -5.82
N ASP A 2 -33.02 -6.95 -4.66
CA ASP A 2 -32.45 -6.20 -3.54
C ASP A 2 -31.44 -7.08 -2.79
N TRP A 3 -30.40 -6.44 -2.26
CA TRP A 3 -29.30 -7.09 -1.53
C TRP A 3 -29.79 -8.03 -0.41
N LEU A 4 -30.92 -7.68 0.23
CA LEU A 4 -31.52 -8.49 1.29
C LEU A 4 -31.99 -9.86 0.81
N THR A 5 -32.62 -9.93 -0.37
CA THR A 5 -33.09 -11.20 -0.95
C THR A 5 -31.91 -12.08 -1.38
N GLU A 6 -30.84 -11.47 -1.90
CA GLU A 6 -29.62 -12.18 -2.30
C GLU A 6 -28.91 -12.84 -1.11
N HIS A 7 -28.95 -12.21 0.06
CA HIS A 7 -28.31 -12.69 1.27
C HIS A 7 -29.25 -13.37 2.27
N HIS A 8 -30.48 -13.70 1.86
CA HIS A 8 -31.52 -14.27 2.74
C HIS A 8 -31.66 -13.50 4.07
N ALA A 9 -31.64 -12.16 3.97
CA ALA A 9 -31.67 -11.27 5.12
C ALA A 9 -33.09 -10.77 5.38
N THR A 10 -33.56 -10.92 6.63
CA THR A 10 -34.86 -10.45 7.10
C THR A 10 -34.65 -9.38 8.16
N ILE A 11 -35.27 -8.21 7.98
CA ILE A 11 -35.21 -7.11 8.96
C ILE A 11 -36.41 -7.20 9.90
N ASP A 12 -36.16 -7.47 11.19
CA ASP A 12 -37.16 -7.32 12.25
C ASP A 12 -37.03 -5.93 12.90
N CYS A 13 -37.83 -5.01 12.39
CA CYS A 13 -37.89 -3.64 12.89
C CYS A 13 -38.38 -3.55 14.35
N ARG A 14 -39.19 -4.50 14.83
CA ARG A 14 -39.76 -4.46 16.18
C ARG A 14 -38.70 -4.78 17.23
N SER A 15 -37.82 -5.73 16.91
CA SER A 15 -36.75 -6.17 17.81
C SER A 15 -35.39 -5.52 17.52
N TYR A 16 -35.35 -4.60 16.55
CA TYR A 16 -34.14 -3.94 16.04
C TYR A 16 -33.08 -4.96 15.59
N GLN A 17 -33.48 -5.98 14.85
CA GLN A 17 -32.60 -7.07 14.42
C GLN A 17 -32.58 -7.23 12.91
N VAL A 18 -31.42 -7.65 12.39
CA VAL A 18 -31.27 -8.17 11.04
C VAL A 18 -30.87 -9.62 11.15
N ILE A 19 -31.70 -10.49 10.61
CA ILE A 19 -31.56 -11.93 10.64
C ILE A 19 -31.03 -12.38 9.29
N PHE A 20 -30.03 -13.24 9.26
CA PHE A 20 -29.50 -13.80 8.02
C PHE A 20 -29.64 -15.34 8.03
N GLY A 21 -30.21 -15.87 6.95
CA GLY A 21 -30.61 -17.27 6.81
C GLY A 21 -32.12 -17.48 6.94
N ASP A 22 -32.54 -18.74 7.12
CA ASP A 22 -33.96 -19.10 7.30
C ASP A 22 -34.43 -18.77 8.73
N ILE A 23 -35.69 -18.37 8.87
CA ILE A 23 -36.36 -17.95 10.12
C ILE A 23 -36.34 -19.07 11.19
N HIS A 24 -36.17 -20.32 10.77
CA HIS A 24 -36.12 -21.49 11.65
C HIS A 24 -34.68 -21.99 11.92
N THR A 25 -33.70 -21.58 11.10
CA THR A 25 -32.28 -21.93 11.22
C THR A 25 -31.42 -20.74 10.82
N HIS A 26 -31.27 -19.79 11.74
CA HIS A 26 -30.47 -18.60 11.52
C HIS A 26 -28.98 -18.92 11.57
N GLU A 27 -28.22 -18.42 10.60
CA GLU A 27 -26.76 -18.49 10.64
C GLU A 27 -26.18 -17.39 11.53
N PHE A 28 -26.76 -16.18 11.44
CA PHE A 28 -26.33 -15.03 12.25
C PHE A 28 -27.45 -14.00 12.45
N ILE A 29 -27.44 -13.35 13.62
CA ILE A 29 -28.38 -12.30 14.00
C ILE A 29 -27.57 -11.05 14.37
N TYR A 30 -27.80 -9.96 13.66
CA TYR A 30 -27.25 -8.65 13.99
C TYR A 30 -28.27 -7.85 14.80
N HIS A 31 -27.85 -7.36 15.96
CA HIS A 31 -28.66 -6.42 16.75
C HIS A 31 -28.25 -4.98 16.42
N GLY A 32 -29.20 -4.20 15.91
CA GLY A 32 -29.06 -2.77 15.75
C GLY A 32 -28.97 -2.04 17.09
N SER A 33 -28.51 -0.79 17.05
CA SER A 33 -28.47 0.07 18.24
C SER A 33 -29.89 0.40 18.72
N LEU A 34 -30.29 -0.11 19.89
CA LEU A 34 -31.57 0.25 20.50
C LEU A 34 -31.56 1.73 20.92
N PRO A 35 -32.65 2.49 20.68
CA PRO A 35 -32.82 3.81 21.28
C PRO A 35 -32.75 3.70 22.81
N GLY A 36 -31.73 4.28 23.43
CA GLY A 36 -31.55 4.29 24.90
C GLY A 36 -30.49 3.35 25.46
N LYS A 37 -29.89 2.45 24.65
CA LYS A 37 -28.71 1.67 25.06
C LYS A 37 -27.46 2.29 24.42
N SER A 38 -26.73 3.10 25.17
CA SER A 38 -25.48 3.68 24.69
C SER A 38 -24.46 2.57 24.44
N MET A 39 -23.96 2.43 23.20
CA MET A 39 -22.73 1.69 22.95
C MET A 39 -21.62 2.34 23.77
N GLN A 40 -21.00 1.59 24.67
CA GLN A 40 -19.88 2.10 25.45
C GLN A 40 -18.65 2.16 24.56
N ILE A 41 -18.35 3.35 24.06
CA ILE A 41 -17.11 3.61 23.34
C ILE A 41 -15.98 3.64 24.37
N ILE A 42 -14.98 2.80 24.17
CA ILE A 42 -13.79 2.73 25.02
C ILE A 42 -12.58 3.24 24.24
N SER A 43 -11.59 3.76 24.98
CA SER A 43 -10.31 4.13 24.40
C SER A 43 -9.51 2.88 23.97
N ALA A 44 -8.56 3.07 23.05
CA ALA A 44 -7.62 2.01 22.66
C ALA A 44 -6.81 1.45 23.84
N LEU A 45 -6.52 2.28 24.85
CA LEU A 45 -5.83 1.84 26.08
C LEU A 45 -6.71 0.88 26.89
N GLN A 46 -7.99 1.21 27.08
CA GLN A 46 -8.93 0.35 27.79
C GLN A 46 -9.17 -0.97 27.04
N ALA A 47 -9.27 -0.93 25.71
CA ALA A 47 -9.38 -2.13 24.89
C ALA A 47 -8.16 -3.05 25.09
N ARG A 48 -6.93 -2.51 25.08
CA ARG A 48 -5.72 -3.28 25.36
C ARG A 48 -5.72 -3.92 26.75
N THR A 49 -6.18 -3.19 27.77
CA THR A 49 -6.29 -3.73 29.12
C THR A 49 -7.27 -4.90 29.18
N LEU A 50 -8.45 -4.77 28.57
CA LEU A 50 -9.44 -5.86 28.52
C LEU A 50 -8.91 -7.11 27.81
N LEU A 51 -8.23 -6.92 26.68
CA LEU A 51 -7.57 -8.03 25.97
C LEU A 51 -6.51 -8.71 26.84
N SER A 52 -5.73 -7.95 27.62
CA SER A 52 -4.72 -8.52 28.54
C SER A 52 -5.33 -9.30 29.71
N HIS A 53 -6.59 -9.03 30.06
CA HIS A 53 -7.35 -9.78 31.06
C HIS A 53 -8.08 -11.01 30.47
N GLY A 54 -7.82 -11.34 29.21
CA GLY A 54 -8.38 -12.53 28.56
C GLY A 54 -9.75 -12.32 27.92
N CYS A 55 -10.21 -11.07 27.73
CA CYS A 55 -11.40 -10.81 26.92
C CYS A 55 -11.11 -11.09 25.44
N GLU A 56 -12.07 -11.72 24.75
CA GLU A 56 -12.03 -11.88 23.30
C GLU A 56 -12.36 -10.56 22.61
N GLY A 57 -11.56 -10.19 21.61
CA GLY A 57 -11.77 -9.00 20.79
C GLY A 57 -11.88 -9.36 19.32
N PHE A 58 -12.84 -8.73 18.63
CA PHE A 58 -13.05 -8.88 17.20
C PHE A 58 -12.71 -7.56 16.50
N LEU A 59 -11.91 -7.64 15.43
CA LEU A 59 -11.62 -6.50 14.58
C LEU A 59 -12.51 -6.58 13.34
N ALA A 60 -13.36 -5.58 13.15
CA ALA A 60 -14.11 -5.40 11.91
C ALA A 60 -13.51 -4.24 11.12
N THR A 61 -13.18 -4.48 9.86
CA THR A 61 -12.70 -3.45 8.93
C THR A 61 -13.74 -3.21 7.85
N ILE A 62 -14.04 -1.93 7.61
CA ILE A 62 -14.91 -1.52 6.50
C ILE A 62 -13.97 -1.17 5.35
N HIS A 63 -14.00 -1.99 4.30
CA HIS A 63 -13.27 -1.71 3.06
C HIS A 63 -14.27 -1.22 2.02
N ASP A 64 -14.02 -0.02 1.48
CA ASP A 64 -14.79 0.49 0.35
C ASP A 64 -14.34 -0.23 -0.93
N THR A 65 -15.18 -1.17 -1.40
CA THR A 65 -14.93 -1.95 -2.62
C THR A 65 -15.13 -1.14 -3.90
N THR A 66 -15.64 0.10 -3.81
CA THR A 66 -15.81 1.00 -4.95
C THR A 66 -14.57 1.86 -5.21
N SER A 67 -13.68 1.98 -4.22
CA SER A 67 -12.45 2.75 -4.36
C SER A 67 -11.38 1.94 -5.11
N LYS A 68 -11.11 2.33 -6.37
CA LYS A 68 -9.86 1.93 -7.03
C LYS A 68 -8.72 2.42 -6.14
N ILE A 69 -7.73 1.54 -5.88
CA ILE A 69 -6.51 1.94 -5.18
C ILE A 69 -5.96 3.18 -5.91
N PRO A 70 -5.79 4.33 -5.22
CA PRO A 70 -5.31 5.53 -5.88
C PRO A 70 -3.93 5.26 -6.48
N THR A 71 -3.81 5.53 -7.76
CA THR A 71 -2.54 5.47 -8.48
C THR A 71 -1.66 6.63 -8.03
N ILE A 72 -0.34 6.52 -8.21
CA ILE A 72 0.59 7.60 -7.86
C ILE A 72 0.24 8.90 -8.61
N HIS A 73 -0.37 8.79 -9.79
CA HIS A 73 -0.85 9.92 -10.58
C HIS A 73 -2.08 10.62 -9.98
N ASP A 74 -2.83 9.96 -9.09
CA ASP A 74 -3.96 10.57 -8.37
C ASP A 74 -3.49 11.48 -7.22
N GLN A 75 -2.20 11.44 -6.90
CA GLN A 75 -1.59 12.33 -5.91
C GLN A 75 -1.48 13.75 -6.51
N PRO A 76 -2.06 14.80 -5.88
CA PRO A 76 -2.08 16.15 -6.44
C PRO A 76 -0.71 16.69 -6.84
N ILE A 77 0.33 16.40 -6.05
CA ILE A 77 1.69 16.86 -6.32
C ILE A 77 2.34 16.16 -7.52
N VAL A 78 1.99 14.90 -7.81
CA VAL A 78 2.52 14.18 -8.96
C VAL A 78 1.85 14.69 -10.23
N SER A 79 0.53 14.92 -10.18
CA SER A 79 -0.22 15.51 -11.28
C SER A 79 0.18 16.96 -11.60
N GLU A 80 0.66 17.72 -10.61
CA GLU A 80 1.12 19.11 -10.79
C GLU A 80 2.49 19.19 -11.49
N PHE A 81 3.35 18.18 -11.33
CA PHE A 81 4.72 18.16 -11.86
C PHE A 81 5.01 16.91 -12.72
N PRO A 82 4.31 16.71 -13.85
CA PRO A 82 4.49 15.52 -14.69
C PRO A 82 5.88 15.45 -15.35
N ASP A 83 6.55 16.58 -15.50
CA ASP A 83 7.92 16.70 -16.01
C ASP A 83 8.99 16.28 -14.99
N VAL A 84 8.69 16.42 -13.69
CA VAL A 84 9.57 16.01 -12.58
C VAL A 84 9.40 14.53 -12.24
N PHE A 85 8.21 13.99 -12.43
CA PHE A 85 7.86 12.59 -12.16
C PHE A 85 7.46 11.81 -13.44
N PRO A 86 8.34 11.72 -14.45
CA PRO A 86 8.05 10.90 -15.63
C PRO A 86 8.15 9.41 -15.29
N ASP A 87 7.41 8.57 -16.02
CA ASP A 87 7.48 7.11 -15.89
C ASP A 87 8.88 6.57 -16.21
N GLU A 88 9.61 7.25 -17.09
CA GLU A 88 10.99 6.96 -17.45
C GLU A 88 11.87 8.20 -17.42
N LEU A 89 13.13 8.05 -16.97
CA LEU A 89 14.07 9.16 -16.90
C LEU A 89 14.49 9.62 -18.31
N PRO A 90 14.49 10.94 -18.60
CA PRO A 90 14.75 11.50 -19.94
C PRO A 90 16.22 11.42 -20.41
N GLY A 91 17.07 10.65 -19.73
CA GLY A 91 18.51 10.54 -20.01
C GLY A 91 19.37 11.36 -19.05
N ILE A 92 20.65 11.54 -19.40
CA ILE A 92 21.59 12.35 -18.59
C ILE A 92 21.06 13.78 -18.51
N PRO A 93 21.03 14.40 -17.31
CA PRO A 93 20.68 15.81 -17.17
C PRO A 93 21.53 16.68 -18.11
N PRO A 94 20.98 17.72 -18.72
CA PRO A 94 21.76 18.67 -19.50
C PRO A 94 22.91 19.25 -18.67
N VAL A 95 23.95 19.73 -19.36
CA VAL A 95 25.11 20.37 -18.73
C VAL A 95 24.61 21.42 -17.74
N ARG A 96 24.85 21.15 -16.46
CA ARG A 96 24.48 22.07 -15.38
C ARG A 96 25.45 23.24 -15.39
N GLU A 97 24.98 24.42 -14.98
CA GLU A 97 25.84 25.61 -14.81
C GLU A 97 26.96 25.38 -13.78
N VAL A 98 26.77 24.40 -12.88
CA VAL A 98 27.75 23.99 -11.88
C VAL A 98 28.34 22.64 -12.29
N GLU A 99 29.65 22.62 -12.50
CA GLU A 99 30.42 21.38 -12.68
C GLU A 99 30.57 20.65 -11.35
N PHE A 100 30.20 19.37 -11.34
CA PHE A 100 30.46 18.49 -10.19
C PHE A 100 31.88 17.94 -10.31
N ASN A 101 32.79 18.47 -9.50
CA ASN A 101 34.17 17.99 -9.43
C ASN A 101 34.34 16.97 -8.31
N ILE A 102 35.00 15.85 -8.61
CA ILE A 102 35.41 14.87 -7.59
C ILE A 102 36.81 15.27 -7.12
N GLU A 103 36.88 15.98 -5.99
CA GLU A 103 38.15 16.34 -5.37
C GLU A 103 38.79 15.13 -4.69
N LEU A 104 40.00 14.78 -5.13
CA LEU A 104 40.77 13.72 -4.49
C LEU A 104 41.55 14.29 -3.31
N ILE A 105 41.61 13.52 -2.22
CA ILE A 105 42.56 13.82 -1.14
C ILE A 105 43.98 13.80 -1.71
N PRO A 106 44.89 14.71 -1.28
CA PRO A 106 46.25 14.72 -1.75
C PRO A 106 46.92 13.34 -1.55
N ARG A 107 47.60 12.84 -2.59
CA ARG A 107 48.25 11.51 -2.66
C ARG A 107 47.30 10.31 -2.80
N ALA A 108 46.02 10.52 -3.10
CA ALA A 108 45.16 9.41 -3.53
C ALA A 108 45.62 8.87 -4.89
N GLU A 109 45.77 7.55 -4.97
CA GLU A 109 46.03 6.85 -6.23
C GLU A 109 44.74 6.20 -6.75
N PRO A 110 44.56 6.05 -8.08
CA PRO A 110 43.43 5.34 -8.65
C PRO A 110 43.33 3.89 -8.13
N ILE A 111 42.13 3.45 -7.80
CA ILE A 111 41.88 2.09 -7.34
C ILE A 111 41.61 1.20 -8.54
N SER A 112 42.36 0.09 -8.65
CA SER A 112 42.07 -1.00 -9.57
C SER A 112 41.78 -2.27 -8.77
N LYS A 113 40.56 -2.80 -8.88
CA LYS A 113 40.13 -4.03 -8.21
C LYS A 113 39.49 -4.96 -9.24
N ALA A 114 39.78 -6.25 -9.13
CA ALA A 114 39.12 -7.24 -9.95
C ALA A 114 37.62 -7.30 -9.62
N PRO A 115 36.72 -7.47 -10.60
CA PRO A 115 35.31 -7.70 -10.35
C PRO A 115 35.09 -8.97 -9.52
N TYR A 116 34.03 -8.97 -8.71
CA TYR A 116 33.62 -10.16 -7.99
C TYR A 116 33.13 -11.25 -8.94
N ARG A 117 33.27 -12.51 -8.52
CA ARG A 117 32.71 -13.65 -9.26
C ARG A 117 31.19 -13.64 -9.10
N MET A 118 30.50 -13.67 -10.24
CA MET A 118 29.03 -13.72 -10.33
C MET A 118 28.61 -15.01 -11.02
N ALA A 119 27.41 -15.50 -10.71
CA ALA A 119 26.81 -16.62 -11.40
C ALA A 119 26.40 -16.23 -12.85
N LEU A 120 26.14 -17.22 -13.71
CA LEU A 120 25.75 -16.96 -15.10
C LEU A 120 24.45 -16.15 -15.21
N VAL A 121 23.50 -16.34 -14.30
CA VAL A 121 22.22 -15.60 -14.28
C VAL A 121 22.46 -14.13 -13.93
N GLU A 122 23.31 -13.85 -12.94
CA GLU A 122 23.67 -12.50 -12.53
C GLU A 122 24.46 -11.78 -13.63
N LEU A 123 25.37 -12.48 -14.32
CA LEU A 123 26.13 -11.91 -15.44
C LEU A 123 25.22 -11.53 -16.62
N LYS A 124 24.17 -12.33 -16.88
CA LYS A 124 23.19 -12.01 -17.91
C LYS A 124 22.41 -10.75 -17.53
N GLU A 125 21.88 -10.70 -16.32
CA GLU A 125 21.15 -9.54 -15.80
C GLU A 125 22.02 -8.27 -15.84
N LEU A 126 23.26 -8.37 -15.37
CA LEU A 126 24.20 -7.25 -15.40
C LEU A 126 24.45 -6.76 -16.83
N LYS A 127 24.59 -7.67 -17.79
CA LYS A 127 24.76 -7.30 -19.19
C LYS A 127 23.53 -6.56 -19.73
N ASP A 128 22.34 -7.06 -19.43
CA ASP A 128 21.09 -6.47 -19.91
C ASP A 128 20.91 -5.05 -19.32
N GLN A 129 21.20 -4.86 -18.03
CA GLN A 129 21.19 -3.53 -17.38
C GLN A 129 22.25 -2.57 -17.95
N LEU A 130 23.48 -3.06 -18.20
CA LEU A 130 24.54 -2.23 -18.79
C LEU A 130 24.18 -1.80 -20.21
N GLN A 131 23.57 -2.69 -21.00
CA GLN A 131 23.10 -2.38 -22.35
C GLN A 131 22.01 -1.30 -22.32
N GLU A 132 21.05 -1.41 -21.41
CA GLU A 132 20.02 -0.39 -21.21
C GLU A 132 20.63 0.97 -20.84
N LEU A 133 21.58 1.00 -19.91
CA LEU A 133 22.26 2.24 -19.50
C LEU A 133 23.08 2.87 -20.65
N LEU A 134 23.70 2.05 -21.51
CA LEU A 134 24.42 2.51 -22.71
C LEU A 134 23.45 3.09 -23.74
N GLU A 135 22.34 2.42 -24.01
CA GLU A 135 21.31 2.86 -24.97
C GLU A 135 20.64 4.16 -24.52
N ARG A 136 20.39 4.31 -23.22
CA ARG A 136 19.90 5.55 -22.61
C ARG A 136 20.99 6.63 -22.49
N GLY A 137 22.25 6.31 -22.81
CA GLY A 137 23.38 7.24 -22.80
C GLY A 137 23.85 7.65 -21.41
N PHE A 138 23.47 6.93 -20.34
CA PHE A 138 23.89 7.22 -18.96
C PHE A 138 25.35 6.87 -18.67
N ILE A 139 25.89 5.90 -19.41
CA ILE A 139 27.29 5.45 -19.31
C ILE A 139 27.93 5.42 -20.71
N ARG A 140 29.27 5.38 -20.75
CA ARG A 140 30.08 5.41 -21.97
C ARG A 140 31.31 4.51 -21.84
#